data_AF-A0A6J5W3P5-F1
#
_entry.id   AF-A0A6J5W3P5-F1
#
_cell.length_a   1.000
_cell.length_b   1.000
_cell.length_c   1.000
_cell.angle_alpha   90.00
_cell.angle_beta   90.00
_cell.angle_gamma   90.00
#
_symmetry.space_group_name_H-M   'P 1'
#
loop_
_entity.id
_entity.type
_entity.pdbx_description
1 polymer ?
#
loop_
_entity_poly.entity_id
_entity_poly.type
_entity_poly.pdbx_seq_one_letter_code
_entity_poly.pdbx_strand_id
1 'polypeptide(L)' 'MRASTLGQAFPQCVFDHWEMMMSDPLEAGSQASQLVTDIRKRKGLKEQMTPLSEFEEKLSVSTKC' A
#
# COMPACT_ATOMS: atom_id res chain seq x y z
N MET A 1 14.16 -12.99 -18.55
CA MET A 1 14.85 -12.34 -19.68
C MET A 1 15.92 -13.20 -20.34
N ARG A 2 16.95 -13.70 -19.63
CA ARG A 2 18.01 -14.51 -20.28
C ARG A 2 17.51 -15.74 -21.04
N ALA A 3 16.56 -16.48 -20.47
CA ALA A 3 15.93 -17.62 -21.15
C ALA A 3 15.12 -17.19 -22.40
N SER A 4 14.46 -16.04 -22.34
CA SER A 4 13.63 -15.50 -23.43
C SER A 4 14.46 -14.88 -24.57
N THR A 5 15.71 -14.51 -24.32
CA THR A 5 16.62 -13.88 -25.30
C THR A 5 17.80 -14.78 -25.69
N LEU A 6 17.74 -16.08 -25.34
CA LEU A 6 18.81 -17.05 -25.58
C LEU A 6 20.19 -16.57 -25.08
N GLY A 7 20.20 -15.80 -23.99
CA GLY A 7 21.42 -15.27 -23.37
C GLY A 7 22.09 -14.10 -24.10
N GLN A 8 21.50 -13.56 -25.16
CA GLN A 8 22.11 -12.49 -25.96
C GLN A 8 21.98 -11.09 -25.36
N ALA A 9 20.98 -10.89 -24.49
CA ALA A 9 20.73 -9.59 -23.85
C ALA A 9 21.31 -9.54 -22.43
N PHE A 10 22.04 -8.46 -22.13
CA PHE A 10 22.56 -8.13 -20.80
C PHE A 10 21.82 -6.91 -20.24
N PRO A 11 20.80 -7.10 -19.39
CA PRO A 11 20.04 -5.98 -18.85
C PRO A 11 20.87 -5.23 -17.81
N GLN A 12 20.96 -3.91 -17.98
CA GLN A 12 21.39 -2.97 -16.96
C GLN A 12 20.17 -2.13 -16.57
N CYS A 13 19.79 -2.16 -15.29
CA CYS A 13 18.67 -1.37 -14.78
C CYS A 13 19.19 -0.33 -13.80
N VAL A 14 18.78 0.92 -13.98
CA VAL A 14 18.98 2.02 -13.04
C VAL A 14 17.60 2.53 -12.59
N PHE A 15 17.55 3.20 -11.44
CA PHE A 15 16.32 3.86 -11.01
C PHE A 15 15.94 4.94 -12.01
N ASP A 16 14.65 5.01 -12.35
CA ASP A 16 14.10 6.03 -13.25
C ASP A 16 13.17 6.97 -12.47
N HIS A 17 12.00 6.49 -12.05
CA HIS A 17 11.02 7.30 -11.33
C HIS A 17 10.06 6.47 -10.45
N TRP A 18 9.19 7.18 -9.72
CA TRP A 18 8.07 6.60 -8.98
C TRP A 18 6.79 6.67 -9.83
N GLU A 19 6.14 5.53 -10.03
CA GLU A 19 4.85 5.44 -10.73
C GLU A 19 3.71 5.19 -9.73
N MET A 20 2.54 5.80 -9.99
CA MET A 20 1.36 5.58 -9.16
C MET A 20 0.68 4.25 -9.48
N MET A 21 0.32 3.49 -8.45
CA MET A 21 -0.47 2.28 -8.61
C MET A 21 -1.95 2.65 -8.78
N MET A 22 -2.60 2.13 -9.83
CA MET A 22 -3.99 2.46 -10.18
C MET A 22 -5.05 1.75 -9.31
N SER A 23 -4.65 0.85 -8.41
CA SER A 23 -5.58 0.13 -7.52
C SER A 23 -5.74 0.84 -6.18
N ASP A 24 -6.97 0.88 -5.65
CA ASP A 24 -7.26 1.46 -4.34
C ASP A 24 -6.72 0.58 -3.20
N PRO A 25 -5.82 1.07 -2.32
CA PRO A 25 -5.32 0.30 -1.18
C PRO A 25 -6.38 -0.06 -0.12
N LEU A 26 -7.52 0.63 -0.10
CA LEU A 26 -8.61 0.39 0.85
C LEU A 26 -9.61 -0.66 0.36
N GLU A 27 -9.63 -0.94 -0.95
CA GLU A 27 -10.50 -1.96 -1.53
C GLU A 27 -9.95 -3.36 -1.21
N ALA A 28 -10.72 -4.14 -0.46
CA ALA A 28 -10.32 -5.49 -0.06
C ALA A 28 -10.14 -6.40 -1.29
N GLY A 29 -8.96 -7.02 -1.39
CA GLY A 29 -8.60 -7.88 -2.52
C GLY A 29 -7.95 -7.16 -3.70
N SER A 30 -7.80 -5.83 -3.64
CA SER A 30 -7.01 -5.09 -4.62
C SER A 30 -5.52 -5.40 -4.48
N GLN A 31 -4.76 -5.19 -5.56
CA GLN A 31 -3.31 -5.40 -5.56
C GLN A 31 -2.60 -4.50 -4.54
N ALA A 32 -3.01 -3.23 -4.44
CA ALA A 32 -2.48 -2.29 -3.45
C ALA A 32 -2.81 -2.73 -2.01
N SER A 33 -4.02 -3.24 -1.77
CA SER A 33 -4.44 -3.71 -0.45
C SER A 33 -3.56 -4.88 0.03
N GLN A 34 -3.35 -5.88 -0.84
CA GLN A 34 -2.48 -7.02 -0.55
C GLN A 34 -1.04 -6.57 -0.21
N LEU A 35 -0.48 -5.65 -1.01
CA LEU A 35 0.87 -5.12 -0.82
C LEU A 35 1.00 -4.38 0.52
N VAL A 36 0.02 -3.54 0.87
CA VAL A 36 0.00 -2.79 2.13
C VAL A 36 -0.09 -3.75 3.31
N THR A 37 -0.95 -4.77 3.26
CA THR A 37 -1.09 -5.77 4.32
C THR A 37 0.22 -6.54 4.55
N ASP A 38 0.90 -6.98 3.48
CA ASP A 38 2.17 -7.71 3.59
C ASP A 38 3.28 -6.86 4.22
N ILE A 39 3.35 -5.57 3.85
CA ILE A 39 4.30 -4.62 4.43
C ILE A 39 4.01 -4.39 5.91
N ARG A 40 2.74 -4.20 6.29
CA ARG A 40 2.32 -3.99 7.68
C ARG A 40 2.64 -5.20 8.55
N LYS A 41 2.36 -6.41 8.06
CA LYS A 41 2.73 -7.67 8.72
C LYS A 41 4.23 -7.79 8.94
N ARG A 42 5.05 -7.48 7.93
CA ARG A 42 6.52 -7.47 8.05
C ARG A 42 7.03 -6.44 9.07
N LYS A 43 6.30 -5.35 9.27
CA LYS A 43 6.63 -4.29 10.24
C LYS A 43 6.01 -4.51 11.62
N GLY A 44 5.23 -5.56 11.84
CA GLY A 44 4.57 -5.84 13.13
C GLY A 44 3.42 -4.88 13.44
N LEU A 45 2.80 -4.28 12.42
CA LEU A 45 1.63 -3.41 12.56
C LEU A 45 0.32 -4.21 12.43
N LYS A 46 -0.79 -3.65 12.91
CA LYS A 46 -2.13 -4.24 12.73
C LYS A 46 -2.40 -4.45 11.23
N GLU A 47 -2.82 -5.65 10.84
CA GLU A 47 -3.04 -6.03 9.43
C GLU A 47 -4.15 -5.20 8.77
N GLN A 48 -5.21 -4.91 9.52
CA GLN A 48 -6.25 -3.99 9.08
C GLN A 48 -5.77 -2.55 9.18
N MET A 49 -6.08 -1.77 8.14
CA MET A 49 -5.86 -0.33 8.16
C MET A 49 -6.79 0.30 9.19
N THR A 50 -6.23 1.18 10.02
CA THR A 50 -7.00 1.91 11.03
C THR A 50 -8.07 2.74 10.34
N PRO A 51 -9.37 2.56 10.69
CA PRO A 51 -10.43 3.36 10.11
C PRO A 51 -10.30 4.83 10.52
N LEU A 52 -10.75 5.74 9.65
CA LEU A 52 -10.64 7.18 9.89
C LEU A 52 -11.26 7.61 11.23
N SER A 53 -12.30 6.90 11.69
CA SER A 53 -12.98 7.13 12.97
C SER A 53 -12.09 7.03 14.21
N GLU A 54 -10.97 6.32 14.16
CA GLU A 54 -10.02 6.24 15.28
C GLU A 54 -9.14 7.52 15.38
N PHE A 55 -9.05 8.30 14.29
CA PHE A 55 -8.33 9.56 14.24
C PHE A 55 -9.23 10.78 14.44
N GLU A 56 -10.54 10.61 14.32
CA GLU A 56 -11.52 11.66 14.62
C GLU A 56 -11.73 11.74 16.13
N GLU A 57 -11.10 12.72 16.78
CA GLU A 57 -11.51 13.11 18.13
C GLU A 57 -12.89 13.76 18.03
N LYS A 58 -13.92 13.05 18.48
CA LYS A 58 -15.28 13.57 18.54
C LYS A 58 -15.30 14.73 19.53
N LEU A 59 -15.24 15.96 19.01
CA LEU A 59 -15.45 17.18 19.79
C LEU A 59 -16.90 17.16 20.30
N SER A 60 -17.13 16.54 21.45
CA SER A 60 -18.43 16.57 22.11
C SER A 60 -18.63 18.00 22.59
N VAL A 61 -19.22 18.83 21.73
CA VAL A 61 -19.77 20.11 22.13
C VAL A 61 -20.82 19.78 23.18
N SER A 62 -20.47 20.00 24.44
CA SER A 62 -21.40 19.99 25.56
C SER A 62 -22.33 21.19 25.42
N THR A 63 -23.24 21.16 24.45
CA THR A 63 -24.44 21.99 24.43
C THR A 63 -25.48 21.24 25.25
N LYS A 64 -25.34 21.31 26.58
CA LYS A 64 -26.51 21.22 27.45
C LYS A 64 -26.91 22.67 27.73
N CYS A 65 -27.94 23.12 27.03
CA CYS A 65 -28.80 24.19 27.52
C CYS A 65 -29.45 23.77 28.85
#